data_AF-A0A519D9B9-F1
#
_entry.id   AF-A0A519D9B9-F1
#
_cell.length_a   1.000
_cell.length_b   1.000
_cell.length_c   1.000
_cell.angle_alpha   90.00
_cell.angle_beta   90.00
_cell.angle_gamma   90.00
#
_symmetry.space_group_name_H-M   'P 1'
#
loop_
_entity.id
_entity.type
_entity.pdbx_description
1 polymer ?
#
loop_
_entity_poly.entity_id
_entity_poly.type
_entity_poly.pdbx_seq_one_letter_code
_entity_poly.pdbx_strand_id
1 'polypeptide(L)'
;MLTRAWDNENLYTSGMSMMSLPLLLALSGREATRILELTESLPEVDMVLVSVACAAIVLGVYLPRAGGIEKLLNPALAALWLLVIVIALSFDQGNQTAQTASVAMFVVSSLWLVARGELRAELKSVAMRDTRLEMAAKAVGDEAMFEGSGEVSMYDARRAAMEAERRKRRDKMGTDDLRELYTTDVSHKPVVVTAVLLLILGTGIILGLLYGPNPLMLVAIGVFATALIVLARHRSKSLELDLPHIMGMEMPIAMAIGGLVAAHVASHLGPGGSNQDLLDLAVVTVLLLELVAISLTGQDNLLDRIPIALDWVVLPLLAGRMLGAIAVEALPFPLSIDPFEGDMLEWEMPWMLLESALILCVLTDVWVDRRRRAAGREDWKNSSGRGARSLAIVLLSFGPAGILAVASAIVQGWRYRQPSAVGIAIPAGLMALFAAGNWFGPAMDVFPEVTMATGLLLLVLCAMTVPLKGGDWTMMLAFNSHLLIIAVTVAHQATSVLLPVLLIALSSTVWIVGILQLRRALRIWGLADLLVAIVYGLIFVEGIFEPTTLLVALVVVAAELGVVSWLGLRNEEQLVKD
;
A
#
# COMPACT_ATOMS: atom_id res chain seq x y z
N MET A 1 7.53 52.66 -22.60
CA MET A 1 6.25 52.72 -21.88
C MET A 1 5.29 51.74 -22.56
N LEU A 2 5.52 50.44 -22.40
CA LEU A 2 4.62 49.36 -22.83
C LEU A 2 4.12 48.73 -21.54
N THR A 3 2.83 48.96 -21.34
CA THR A 3 2.08 48.86 -20.10
C THR A 3 1.99 47.42 -19.60
N ARG A 4 2.21 47.26 -18.28
CA ARG A 4 1.76 46.18 -17.39
C ARG A 4 0.98 45.07 -18.09
N ALA A 5 1.55 43.86 -18.12
CA ALA A 5 0.78 42.64 -18.30
C ALA A 5 -0.36 42.67 -17.28
N TRP A 6 -1.60 42.82 -17.75
CA TRP A 6 -2.77 42.57 -16.94
C TRP A 6 -2.69 41.12 -16.43
N ASP A 7 -3.24 40.85 -15.25
CA ASP A 7 -3.40 39.50 -14.69
C ASP A 7 -4.26 38.66 -15.66
N ASN A 8 -3.62 38.11 -16.69
CA ASN A 8 -4.23 37.25 -17.69
C ASN A 8 -4.87 36.02 -17.04
N GLU A 9 -4.42 35.63 -15.83
CA GLU A 9 -4.99 34.54 -15.02
C GLU A 9 -6.50 34.71 -14.82
N ASN A 10 -6.94 35.88 -14.32
CA ASN A 10 -8.34 36.11 -13.99
C ASN A 10 -9.21 36.15 -15.25
N LEU A 11 -8.69 36.68 -16.34
CA LEU A 11 -9.41 36.76 -17.62
C LEU A 11 -9.64 35.37 -18.22
N TYR A 12 -8.62 34.51 -18.23
CA TYR A 12 -8.75 33.13 -18.71
C TYR A 12 -9.67 32.30 -17.81
N THR A 13 -9.48 32.38 -16.50
CA THR A 13 -10.30 31.65 -15.53
C THR A 13 -11.77 32.06 -15.62
N SER A 14 -12.05 33.36 -15.57
CA SER A 14 -13.40 33.90 -15.63
C SER A 14 -14.05 33.66 -17.00
N GLY A 15 -13.30 33.79 -18.09
CA GLY A 15 -13.81 33.54 -19.44
C GLY A 15 -14.22 32.08 -19.65
N MET A 16 -13.36 31.13 -19.27
CA MET A 16 -13.68 29.70 -19.37
C MET A 16 -14.84 29.31 -18.43
N SER A 17 -14.89 29.84 -17.21
CA SER A 17 -16.02 29.60 -16.31
C SER A 17 -17.32 30.18 -16.84
N MET A 18 -17.30 31.40 -17.40
CA MET A 18 -18.50 32.01 -17.99
C MET A 18 -19.02 31.20 -19.18
N MET A 19 -18.12 30.68 -20.01
CA MET A 19 -18.49 29.80 -21.13
C MET A 19 -19.09 28.46 -20.66
N SER A 20 -18.67 27.97 -19.49
CA SER A 20 -19.20 26.71 -18.93
C SER A 20 -20.65 26.82 -18.45
N LEU A 21 -21.11 28.01 -18.05
CA LEU A 21 -22.47 28.25 -17.53
C LEU A 21 -23.60 27.90 -18.52
N PRO A 22 -23.62 28.42 -19.77
CA PRO A 22 -24.67 28.06 -20.73
C PRO A 22 -24.66 26.57 -21.07
N LEU A 23 -23.49 25.93 -21.06
CA LEU A 23 -23.35 24.49 -21.31
C LEU A 23 -23.92 23.65 -20.16
N LEU A 24 -23.74 24.08 -18.90
CA LEU A 24 -24.39 23.46 -17.75
C LEU A 24 -25.92 23.62 -17.78
N LEU A 25 -26.41 24.79 -18.23
CA LEU A 25 -27.85 25.00 -18.41
C LEU A 25 -28.41 24.05 -19.48
N ALA A 26 -27.68 23.84 -20.57
CA ALA A 26 -28.05 22.89 -21.61
C ALA A 26 -28.11 21.44 -21.07
N LEU A 27 -27.16 21.03 -20.23
CA LEU A 27 -27.18 19.72 -19.55
C LEU A 27 -28.37 19.53 -18.60
N SER A 28 -29.00 20.61 -18.12
CA SER A 28 -30.15 20.50 -17.20
C SER A 28 -31.42 19.95 -17.87
N GLY A 29 -31.44 19.77 -19.20
CA GLY A 29 -32.61 19.25 -19.91
C GLY A 29 -33.85 20.16 -19.83
N ARG A 30 -33.69 21.44 -19.48
CA ARG A 30 -34.82 22.38 -19.40
C ARG A 30 -35.18 22.86 -20.80
N GLU A 31 -36.34 22.44 -21.28
CA GLU A 31 -36.91 22.95 -22.52
C GLU A 31 -37.30 24.44 -22.39
N ALA A 32 -37.07 25.20 -23.46
CA ALA A 32 -37.41 26.62 -23.49
C ALA A 32 -38.94 26.79 -23.44
N THR A 33 -39.46 27.32 -22.34
CA THR A 33 -40.90 27.54 -22.15
C THR A 33 -41.49 28.66 -23.03
N ARG A 34 -40.62 29.46 -23.68
CA ARG A 34 -40.98 30.46 -24.68
C ARG A 34 -40.04 30.38 -25.87
N ILE A 35 -40.54 29.82 -26.97
CA ILE A 35 -39.87 29.88 -28.27
C ILE A 35 -40.24 31.23 -28.89
N LEU A 36 -39.25 32.01 -29.33
CA LEU A 36 -39.48 33.28 -30.03
C LEU A 36 -40.09 32.99 -31.41
N GLU A 37 -41.17 33.68 -31.78
CA GLU A 37 -41.94 33.47 -33.02
C GLU A 37 -41.11 33.60 -34.32
N LEU A 38 -39.89 34.14 -34.27
CA LEU A 38 -39.00 34.32 -35.44
C LEU A 38 -37.93 33.21 -35.63
N THR A 39 -37.98 32.12 -34.86
CA THR A 39 -36.90 31.12 -34.83
C THR A 39 -36.83 30.24 -36.09
N GLU A 40 -37.89 30.17 -36.92
CA GLU A 40 -37.92 29.38 -38.17
C GLU A 40 -36.88 29.81 -39.23
N SER A 41 -36.28 31.00 -39.08
CA SER A 41 -35.30 31.54 -40.03
C SER A 41 -33.83 31.28 -39.66
N LEU A 42 -33.57 30.68 -38.51
CA LEU A 42 -32.22 30.37 -38.05
C LEU A 42 -31.85 28.94 -38.46
N PRO A 43 -30.62 28.71 -38.97
CA PRO A 43 -30.16 27.35 -39.25
C PRO A 43 -30.17 26.52 -37.96
N GLU A 44 -30.64 25.28 -38.04
CA GLU A 44 -30.48 24.28 -36.96
C GLU A 44 -28.99 23.95 -36.84
N VAL A 45 -28.27 24.72 -36.03
CA VAL A 45 -26.88 24.43 -35.72
C VAL A 45 -26.83 23.47 -34.54
N ASP A 46 -26.17 22.33 -34.72
CA ASP A 46 -25.95 21.35 -33.66
C ASP A 46 -25.19 22.03 -32.50
N MET A 47 -25.92 22.24 -31.39
CA MET A 47 -25.42 22.90 -30.19
C MET A 47 -24.18 22.21 -29.63
N VAL A 48 -24.09 20.88 -29.74
CA VAL A 48 -22.96 20.11 -29.23
C VAL A 48 -21.72 20.41 -30.07
N LEU A 49 -21.85 20.39 -31.40
CA LEU A 49 -20.74 20.71 -32.30
C LEU A 49 -20.24 22.14 -32.11
N VAL A 50 -21.16 23.10 -31.89
CA VAL A 50 -20.83 24.49 -31.57
C VAL A 50 -20.10 24.59 -30.24
N SER A 51 -20.53 23.85 -29.21
CA SER A 51 -19.87 23.85 -27.91
C SER A 51 -18.42 23.36 -27.99
N VAL A 52 -18.18 22.28 -28.76
CA VAL A 52 -16.84 21.74 -29.03
C VAL A 52 -16.00 22.75 -29.80
N ALA A 53 -16.55 23.36 -30.86
CA ALA A 53 -15.84 24.36 -31.66
C ALA A 53 -15.45 25.59 -30.84
N CYS A 54 -16.36 26.12 -30.03
CA CYS A 54 -16.08 27.24 -29.13
C CYS A 54 -15.00 26.86 -28.10
N ALA A 55 -15.06 25.65 -27.52
CA ALA A 55 -14.07 25.20 -26.56
C ALA A 55 -12.69 25.07 -27.23
N ALA A 56 -12.64 24.61 -28.48
CA ALA A 56 -11.41 24.50 -29.26
C ALA A 56 -10.78 25.88 -29.52
N ILE A 57 -11.60 26.89 -29.84
CA ILE A 57 -11.12 28.26 -30.05
C ILE A 57 -10.52 28.82 -28.75
N VAL A 58 -11.24 28.69 -27.62
CA VAL A 58 -10.77 29.19 -26.33
C VAL A 58 -9.47 28.50 -25.90
N LEU A 59 -9.38 27.18 -26.04
CA LEU A 59 -8.18 26.41 -25.71
C LEU A 59 -7.02 26.73 -26.66
N GLY A 60 -7.29 26.93 -27.95
CA GLY A 60 -6.28 27.34 -28.94
C GLY A 60 -5.62 28.68 -28.62
N VAL A 61 -6.34 29.60 -27.97
CA VAL A 61 -5.79 30.87 -27.49
C VAL A 61 -5.07 30.71 -26.14
N TYR A 62 -5.60 29.88 -25.25
CA TYR A 62 -5.09 29.70 -23.88
C TYR A 62 -3.82 28.84 -23.81
N LEU A 63 -3.82 27.65 -24.42
CA LEU A 63 -2.74 26.65 -24.27
C LEU A 63 -1.35 27.19 -24.66
N PRO A 64 -1.16 27.92 -25.77
CA PRO A 64 0.16 28.47 -26.13
C PRO A 64 0.72 29.45 -25.10
N ARG A 65 -0.15 30.14 -24.35
CA ARG A 65 0.21 31.15 -23.35
C ARG A 65 0.34 30.60 -21.93
N ALA A 66 -0.07 29.35 -21.70
CA ALA A 66 -0.10 28.71 -20.40
C ALA A 66 1.25 28.81 -19.66
N GLY A 67 2.37 28.53 -20.33
CA GLY A 67 3.70 28.53 -19.69
C GLY A 67 4.20 29.89 -19.17
N GLY A 68 3.52 31.00 -19.50
CA GLY A 68 3.85 32.34 -19.01
C GLY A 68 3.07 32.79 -17.77
N ILE A 69 2.07 32.03 -17.32
CA ILE A 69 1.16 32.43 -16.23
C ILE A 69 1.76 32.05 -14.87
N GLU A 70 1.70 32.96 -13.90
CA GLU A 70 2.33 32.78 -12.58
C GLU A 70 1.60 31.76 -11.69
N LYS A 71 0.26 31.81 -11.67
CA LYS A 71 -0.59 30.82 -11.00
C LYS A 71 -1.42 30.09 -12.04
N LEU A 72 -0.86 29.01 -12.59
CA LEU A 72 -1.55 28.26 -13.63
C LEU A 72 -2.75 27.45 -13.11
N LEU A 73 -2.80 27.13 -11.81
CA LEU A 73 -3.76 26.17 -11.28
C LEU A 73 -5.22 26.57 -11.58
N ASN A 74 -5.60 27.82 -11.30
CA ASN A 74 -6.96 28.31 -11.50
C ASN A 74 -7.42 28.24 -12.98
N PRO A 75 -6.69 28.82 -13.95
CA PRO A 75 -7.10 28.74 -15.34
C PRO A 75 -7.01 27.31 -15.90
N ALA A 76 -6.07 26.49 -15.43
CA ALA A 76 -5.99 25.08 -15.84
C ALA A 76 -7.23 24.30 -15.38
N LEU A 77 -7.64 24.46 -14.11
CA LEU A 77 -8.86 23.84 -13.59
C LEU A 77 -10.12 24.32 -14.34
N ALA A 78 -10.22 25.62 -14.65
CA ALA A 78 -11.34 26.14 -15.43
C ALA A 78 -11.38 25.56 -16.85
N ALA A 79 -10.23 25.38 -17.50
CA ALA A 79 -10.11 24.75 -18.81
C ALA A 79 -10.55 23.27 -18.78
N LEU A 80 -10.07 22.53 -17.78
CA LEU A 80 -10.42 21.12 -17.59
C LEU A 80 -11.91 20.96 -17.28
N TRP A 81 -12.47 21.83 -16.43
CA TRP A 81 -13.88 21.81 -16.09
C TRP A 81 -14.77 22.09 -17.30
N LEU A 82 -14.41 23.08 -18.12
CA LEU A 82 -15.09 23.35 -19.39
C LEU A 82 -15.10 22.10 -20.29
N LEU A 83 -13.96 21.42 -20.42
CA LEU A 83 -13.85 20.21 -21.22
C LEU A 83 -14.68 19.04 -20.67
N VAL A 84 -14.72 18.86 -19.35
CA VAL A 84 -15.58 17.84 -18.71
C VAL A 84 -17.05 18.09 -19.03
N ILE A 85 -17.51 19.34 -18.99
CA ILE A 85 -18.88 19.71 -19.33
C ILE A 85 -19.18 19.45 -20.81
N VAL A 86 -18.26 19.80 -21.71
CA VAL A 86 -18.42 19.54 -23.16
C VAL A 86 -18.46 18.04 -23.45
N ILE A 87 -17.65 17.23 -22.76
CA ILE A 87 -17.70 15.77 -22.84
C ILE A 87 -19.07 15.27 -22.38
N ALA A 88 -19.53 15.69 -21.19
CA ALA A 88 -20.82 15.27 -20.65
C ALA A 88 -21.97 15.59 -21.63
N LEU A 89 -21.99 16.80 -22.21
CA LEU A 89 -22.96 17.20 -23.23
C LEU A 89 -22.92 16.32 -24.46
N SER A 90 -21.71 15.96 -24.91
CA SER A 90 -21.52 15.13 -26.10
C SER A 90 -22.03 13.70 -25.88
N PHE A 91 -21.89 13.16 -24.66
CA PHE A 91 -22.44 11.87 -24.29
C PHE A 91 -23.96 11.90 -24.19
N ASP A 92 -24.53 12.93 -23.55
CA ASP A 92 -25.98 13.08 -23.38
C ASP A 92 -26.74 13.12 -24.71
N GLN A 93 -26.21 13.84 -25.71
CA GLN A 93 -26.87 13.95 -27.03
C GLN A 93 -26.50 12.85 -28.04
N GLY A 94 -25.62 11.91 -27.67
CA GLY A 94 -25.28 10.76 -28.52
C GLY A 94 -24.50 11.06 -29.81
N ASN A 95 -23.96 12.28 -30.01
CA ASN A 95 -23.18 12.61 -31.21
C ASN A 95 -21.75 12.05 -31.13
N GLN A 96 -21.47 10.96 -31.85
CA GLN A 96 -20.16 10.29 -31.87
C GLN A 96 -18.98 11.20 -32.29
N THR A 97 -19.22 12.12 -33.22
CA THR A 97 -18.15 13.04 -33.68
C THR A 97 -17.77 14.04 -32.59
N ALA A 98 -18.77 14.55 -31.85
CA ALA A 98 -18.53 15.46 -30.74
C ALA A 98 -17.91 14.74 -29.53
N GLN A 99 -18.31 13.50 -29.25
CA GLN A 99 -17.73 12.67 -28.19
C GLN A 99 -16.24 12.44 -28.43
N THR A 100 -15.88 11.98 -29.62
CA THR A 100 -14.47 11.71 -29.98
C THR A 100 -13.65 13.00 -29.98
N ALA A 101 -14.17 14.10 -30.54
CA ALA A 101 -13.48 15.38 -30.56
C ALA A 101 -13.27 15.97 -29.16
N SER A 102 -14.29 15.94 -28.29
CA SER A 102 -14.21 16.50 -26.93
C SER A 102 -13.25 15.70 -26.03
N VAL A 103 -13.27 14.36 -26.11
CA VAL A 103 -12.31 13.51 -25.39
C VAL A 103 -10.88 13.73 -25.90
N ALA A 104 -10.68 13.80 -27.22
CA ALA A 104 -9.37 14.10 -27.80
C ALA A 104 -8.84 15.47 -27.36
N MET A 105 -9.70 16.50 -27.35
CA MET A 105 -9.34 17.83 -26.86
C MET A 105 -8.97 17.82 -25.38
N PHE A 106 -9.67 17.06 -24.54
CA PHE A 106 -9.33 16.90 -23.13
C PHE A 106 -7.95 16.26 -22.94
N VAL A 107 -7.67 15.16 -23.65
CA VAL A 107 -6.37 14.47 -23.59
C VAL A 107 -5.24 15.41 -24.04
N VAL A 108 -5.38 16.03 -25.21
CA VAL A 108 -4.35 16.93 -25.77
C VAL A 108 -4.13 18.15 -24.87
N SER A 109 -5.20 18.78 -24.38
CA SER A 109 -5.10 19.96 -23.53
C SER A 109 -4.46 19.65 -22.19
N SER A 110 -4.82 18.52 -21.57
CA SER A 110 -4.24 18.07 -20.31
C SER A 110 -2.74 17.77 -20.43
N LEU A 111 -2.34 17.03 -21.47
CA LEU A 111 -0.94 16.75 -21.75
C LEU A 111 -0.16 18.04 -22.02
N TRP A 112 -0.74 18.98 -22.76
CA TRP A 112 -0.12 20.28 -23.02
C TRP A 112 0.06 21.11 -21.74
N LEU A 113 -0.96 21.13 -20.87
CA LEU A 113 -0.90 21.83 -19.59
C LEU A 113 0.17 21.25 -18.68
N VAL A 114 0.31 19.92 -18.62
CA VAL A 114 1.41 19.29 -17.90
C VAL A 114 2.76 19.61 -18.55
N ALA A 115 2.84 19.57 -19.89
CA ALA A 115 4.09 19.81 -20.61
C ALA A 115 4.62 21.24 -20.46
N ARG A 116 3.75 22.25 -20.42
CA ARG A 116 4.19 23.67 -20.46
C ARG A 116 3.75 24.49 -19.25
N GLY A 117 2.72 24.06 -18.56
CA GLY A 117 2.10 24.82 -17.48
C GLY A 117 2.98 25.00 -16.24
N GLU A 118 3.92 24.08 -16.00
CA GLU A 118 4.74 24.08 -14.78
C GLU A 118 6.12 24.72 -14.93
N LEU A 119 6.48 25.20 -16.14
CA LEU A 119 7.82 25.70 -16.48
C LEU A 119 8.39 26.69 -15.46
N ARG A 120 7.59 27.64 -14.98
CA ARG A 120 8.07 28.68 -14.05
C ARG A 120 8.30 28.16 -12.63
N ALA A 121 7.46 27.24 -12.16
CA ALA A 121 7.63 26.59 -10.85
C ALA A 121 8.86 25.67 -10.84
N GLU A 122 9.08 24.97 -11.96
CA GLU A 122 10.30 24.19 -12.19
C GLU A 122 11.55 25.08 -12.16
N LEU A 123 11.59 26.19 -12.91
CA LEU A 123 12.73 27.12 -12.87
C LEU A 123 13.02 27.66 -11.47
N LYS A 124 11.98 27.91 -10.65
CA LYS A 124 12.15 28.32 -9.26
C LYS A 124 12.79 27.22 -8.41
N SER A 125 12.43 25.97 -8.61
CA SER A 125 13.03 24.84 -7.90
C SER A 125 14.45 24.54 -8.37
N VAL A 126 14.76 24.73 -9.66
CA VAL A 126 16.14 24.71 -10.18
C VAL A 126 16.98 25.78 -9.49
N ALA A 127 16.51 27.03 -9.44
CA ALA A 127 17.21 28.11 -8.76
C ALA A 127 17.47 27.78 -7.27
N MET A 128 16.47 27.24 -6.57
CA MET A 128 16.64 26.77 -5.18
C MET A 128 17.71 25.69 -5.07
N ARG A 129 17.72 24.69 -5.96
CA ARG A 129 18.75 23.65 -5.97
C ARG A 129 20.15 24.23 -6.17
N ASP A 130 20.31 25.13 -7.14
CA ASP A 130 21.61 25.71 -7.45
C ASP A 130 22.16 26.50 -6.25
N THR A 131 21.29 27.25 -5.53
CA THR A 131 21.70 27.87 -4.25
C THR A 131 22.15 26.87 -3.19
N ARG A 132 21.59 25.66 -3.19
CA ARG A 132 21.95 24.58 -2.25
C ARG A 132 23.27 23.92 -2.61
N LEU A 133 23.53 23.74 -3.89
CA LEU A 133 24.81 23.25 -4.37
C LEU A 133 25.95 24.24 -4.05
N GLU A 134 25.69 25.55 -4.16
CA GLU A 134 26.63 26.58 -3.72
C GLU A 134 26.88 26.52 -2.20
N MET A 135 25.85 26.30 -1.39
CA MET A 135 26.00 26.13 0.06
C MET A 135 26.82 24.88 0.40
N ALA A 136 26.59 23.76 -0.28
CA ALA A 136 27.37 22.53 -0.11
C ALA A 136 28.84 22.73 -0.49
N ALA A 137 29.11 23.45 -1.59
CA ALA A 137 30.47 23.77 -2.01
C ALA A 137 31.21 24.64 -0.98
N LYS A 138 30.52 25.60 -0.36
CA LYS A 138 31.08 26.40 0.75
C LYS A 138 31.38 25.53 1.97
N ALA A 139 30.47 24.64 2.36
CA ALA A 139 30.68 23.74 3.50
C ALA A 139 31.91 22.83 3.31
N VAL A 140 32.10 22.27 2.11
CA VAL A 140 33.31 21.49 1.75
C VAL A 140 34.57 22.36 1.85
N GLY A 141 34.51 23.60 1.37
CA GLY A 141 35.63 24.55 1.45
C GLY A 141 36.01 24.90 2.90
N ASP A 142 35.02 25.09 3.76
CA ASP A 142 35.24 25.34 5.19
C ASP A 142 35.84 24.11 5.88
N GLU A 143 35.30 22.90 5.66
CA GLU A 143 35.87 21.66 6.22
C GLU A 143 37.35 21.47 5.86
N ALA A 144 37.73 21.70 4.59
CA ALA A 144 39.11 21.63 4.15
C ALA A 144 40.02 22.69 4.79
N MET A 145 39.48 23.85 5.16
CA MET A 145 40.22 24.91 5.86
C MET A 145 40.46 24.55 7.34
N PHE A 146 39.48 23.93 8.01
CA PHE A 146 39.56 23.52 9.41
C PHE A 146 40.44 22.29 9.65
N GLU A 147 40.49 21.32 8.72
CA GLU A 147 41.41 20.17 8.81
C GLU A 147 42.90 20.58 8.88
N GLY A 148 43.25 21.75 8.33
CA GLY A 148 44.61 22.30 8.37
C GLY A 148 44.94 23.15 9.61
N SER A 149 43.96 23.64 10.35
CA SER A 149 44.17 24.62 11.44
C SER A 149 44.17 24.02 12.85
N GLY A 150 43.74 22.77 13.02
CA GLY A 150 43.64 22.11 14.33
C GLY A 150 42.52 22.65 15.23
N GLU A 151 41.65 23.52 14.69
CA GLU A 151 40.42 23.95 15.37
C GLU A 151 39.35 22.86 15.32
N VAL A 152 38.63 22.69 16.44
CA VAL A 152 37.53 21.72 16.53
C VAL A 152 36.37 22.21 15.67
N SER A 153 36.01 21.41 14.66
CA SER A 153 34.83 21.61 13.81
C SER A 153 33.59 21.92 14.65
N MET A 154 33.02 23.11 14.46
CA MET A 154 31.75 23.50 15.10
C MET A 154 30.60 22.65 14.54
N TYR A 155 29.71 22.19 15.42
CA TYR A 155 28.52 21.43 15.03
C TYR A 155 27.62 22.23 14.08
N ASP A 156 27.53 21.81 12.82
CA ASP A 156 26.59 22.40 11.86
C ASP A 156 25.18 21.86 12.14
N ALA A 157 24.38 22.66 12.84
CA ALA A 157 22.99 22.36 13.14
C ALA A 157 22.15 22.08 11.88
N ARG A 158 22.51 22.67 10.73
CA ARG A 158 21.79 22.47 9.47
C ARG A 158 22.13 21.11 8.86
N ARG A 159 23.40 20.71 8.84
CA ARG A 159 23.83 19.38 8.40
C ARG A 159 23.08 18.30 9.18
N ALA A 160 23.08 18.42 10.51
CA ALA A 160 22.36 17.49 11.37
C ALA A 160 20.83 17.49 11.13
N ALA A 161 20.23 18.65 10.85
CA ALA A 161 18.82 18.72 10.49
C ALA A 161 18.51 18.01 9.17
N MET A 162 19.37 18.15 8.14
CA MET A 162 19.23 17.47 6.85
C MET A 162 19.43 15.95 6.99
N GLU A 163 20.40 15.51 7.80
CA GLU A 163 20.60 14.09 8.12
C GLU A 163 19.38 13.51 8.84
N ALA A 164 18.81 14.25 9.79
CA ALA A 164 17.60 13.86 10.51
C ALA A 164 16.37 13.79 9.59
N GLU A 165 16.22 14.72 8.64
CA GLU A 165 15.15 14.67 7.63
C GLU A 165 15.33 13.46 6.71
N ARG A 166 16.56 13.21 6.25
CA ARG A 166 16.89 12.10 5.37
C ARG A 166 16.61 10.75 6.01
N ARG A 167 16.92 10.59 7.31
CA ARG A 167 16.60 9.38 8.10
C ARG A 167 15.08 9.11 8.21
N LYS A 168 14.23 10.13 8.05
CA LYS A 168 12.76 9.96 8.06
C LYS A 168 12.21 9.52 6.70
N ARG A 169 12.97 9.66 5.62
CA ARG A 169 12.52 9.34 4.26
C ARG A 169 12.80 7.88 3.93
N ARG A 170 11.78 7.15 3.46
CA ARG A 170 11.91 5.73 3.08
C ARG A 170 12.76 5.53 1.82
N ASP A 171 12.79 6.53 0.94
CA ASP A 171 13.41 6.50 -0.38
C ASP A 171 14.90 6.90 -0.38
N LYS A 172 15.44 7.40 0.74
CA LYS A 172 16.82 7.87 0.85
C LYS A 172 17.55 7.18 2.02
N MET A 173 18.75 6.68 1.78
CA MET A 173 19.67 6.20 2.83
C MET A 173 20.63 7.30 3.27
N GLY A 174 21.31 7.15 4.41
CA GLY A 174 22.40 8.04 4.82
C GLY A 174 23.44 8.21 3.70
N THR A 175 23.94 9.43 3.54
CA THR A 175 24.95 9.77 2.53
C THR A 175 26.02 10.64 3.16
N ASP A 176 27.27 10.39 2.79
CA ASP A 176 28.42 11.21 3.18
C ASP A 176 28.67 12.32 2.14
N ASP A 177 27.98 12.31 1.00
CA ASP A 177 28.07 13.37 0.00
C ASP A 177 27.27 14.60 0.44
N LEU A 178 27.98 15.67 0.79
CA LEU A 178 27.40 16.96 1.19
C LEU A 178 26.51 17.57 0.10
N ARG A 179 26.80 17.36 -1.19
CA ARG A 179 25.95 17.87 -2.28
C ARG A 179 24.59 17.19 -2.29
N GLU A 180 24.57 15.89 -2.10
CA GLU A 180 23.34 15.09 -2.02
C GLU A 180 22.58 15.39 -0.72
N LEU A 181 23.29 15.60 0.38
CA LEU A 181 22.68 15.93 1.67
C LEU A 181 21.97 17.30 1.63
N TYR A 182 22.61 18.33 1.08
CA TYR A 182 22.06 19.70 1.07
C TYR A 182 20.94 19.89 0.03
N THR A 183 20.82 19.00 -0.94
CA THR A 183 19.72 18.97 -1.92
C THR A 183 18.56 18.06 -1.49
N THR A 184 18.64 17.40 -0.33
CA THR A 184 17.66 16.39 0.10
C THR A 184 16.23 16.94 0.25
N ASP A 185 16.07 18.22 0.62
CA ASP A 185 14.78 18.92 0.79
C ASP A 185 14.25 19.58 -0.50
N VAL A 186 15.07 19.63 -1.56
CA VAL A 186 14.69 20.29 -2.81
C VAL A 186 13.94 19.31 -3.69
N SER A 187 12.61 19.46 -3.72
CA SER A 187 11.74 18.71 -4.63
C SER A 187 10.74 19.63 -5.33
N HIS A 188 10.48 19.40 -6.61
CA HIS A 188 9.44 20.11 -7.36
C HIS A 188 8.08 19.48 -7.09
N LYS A 189 7.10 20.28 -6.69
CA LYS A 189 5.72 19.81 -6.49
C LYS A 189 4.94 19.98 -7.80
N PRO A 190 4.59 18.90 -8.52
CA PRO A 190 3.93 18.99 -9.82
C PRO A 190 2.43 19.24 -9.67
N VAL A 191 2.05 20.46 -9.28
CA VAL A 191 0.68 20.81 -8.88
C VAL A 191 -0.34 20.56 -10.01
N VAL A 192 0.00 20.87 -11.27
CA VAL A 192 -0.90 20.71 -12.41
C VAL A 192 -1.11 19.22 -12.71
N VAL A 193 -0.04 18.43 -12.72
CA VAL A 193 -0.12 16.97 -12.90
C VAL A 193 -1.04 16.36 -11.86
N THR A 194 -0.88 16.77 -10.60
CA THR A 194 -1.65 16.20 -9.49
C THR A 194 -3.12 16.61 -9.53
N ALA A 195 -3.42 17.83 -9.97
CA ALA A 195 -4.79 18.29 -10.16
C ALA A 195 -5.48 17.53 -11.31
N VAL A 196 -4.77 17.32 -12.42
CA VAL A 196 -5.28 16.54 -13.56
C VAL A 196 -5.51 15.08 -13.17
N LEU A 197 -4.54 14.44 -12.49
CA LEU A 197 -4.70 13.07 -11.99
C LEU A 197 -5.88 12.95 -11.02
N LEU A 198 -6.02 13.88 -10.07
CA LEU A 198 -7.14 13.89 -9.13
C LEU A 198 -8.49 14.01 -9.85
N LEU A 199 -8.57 14.87 -10.88
CA LEU A 199 -9.77 15.01 -11.70
C LEU A 199 -10.12 13.69 -12.40
N ILE A 200 -9.19 13.10 -13.15
CA ILE A 200 -9.44 11.89 -13.95
C ILE A 200 -9.74 10.69 -13.07
N LEU A 201 -8.95 10.48 -12.01
CA LEU A 201 -9.16 9.37 -11.08
C LEU A 201 -10.47 9.55 -10.29
N GLY A 202 -10.77 10.78 -9.87
CA GLY A 202 -12.05 11.11 -9.24
C GLY A 202 -13.25 10.86 -10.16
N THR A 203 -13.16 11.26 -11.42
CA THR A 203 -14.16 10.92 -12.44
C THR A 203 -14.27 9.41 -12.63
N GLY A 204 -13.15 8.68 -12.67
CA GLY A 204 -13.15 7.22 -12.77
C GLY A 204 -13.86 6.53 -11.61
N ILE A 205 -13.66 7.00 -10.38
CA ILE A 205 -14.37 6.51 -9.18
C ILE A 205 -15.88 6.74 -9.31
N ILE A 206 -16.29 7.96 -9.69
CA ILE A 206 -17.72 8.31 -9.85
C ILE A 206 -18.36 7.47 -10.96
N LEU A 207 -17.70 7.36 -12.12
CA LEU A 207 -18.21 6.56 -13.24
C LEU A 207 -18.30 5.08 -12.88
N GLY A 208 -17.32 4.54 -12.17
CA GLY A 208 -17.40 3.17 -11.65
C GLY A 208 -18.63 2.97 -10.76
N LEU A 209 -18.87 3.89 -9.83
CA LEU A 209 -20.04 3.81 -8.94
C LEU A 209 -21.38 3.92 -9.69
N LEU A 210 -21.43 4.68 -10.78
CA LEU A 210 -22.66 4.89 -11.55
C LEU A 210 -22.95 3.77 -12.56
N TYR A 211 -21.92 3.23 -13.21
CA TYR A 211 -22.05 2.32 -14.35
C TYR A 211 -21.59 0.89 -14.09
N GLY A 212 -20.96 0.62 -12.94
CA GLY A 212 -20.46 -0.71 -12.59
C GLY A 212 -19.05 -1.01 -13.09
N PRO A 213 -18.60 -2.28 -12.96
CA PRO A 213 -17.30 -2.74 -13.45
C PRO A 213 -17.18 -2.58 -14.97
N ASN A 214 -16.13 -1.88 -15.42
CA ASN A 214 -15.82 -1.75 -16.84
C ASN A 214 -14.30 -1.76 -17.06
N PRO A 215 -13.72 -2.92 -17.46
CA PRO A 215 -12.28 -3.08 -17.68
C PRO A 215 -11.71 -2.06 -18.68
N LEU A 216 -12.42 -1.75 -19.76
CA LEU A 216 -11.95 -0.83 -20.81
C LEU A 216 -11.84 0.61 -20.31
N MET A 217 -12.80 1.04 -19.49
CA MET A 217 -12.76 2.36 -18.86
C MET A 217 -11.53 2.49 -17.95
N LEU A 218 -11.24 1.43 -17.19
CA LEU A 218 -10.08 1.39 -16.30
C LEU A 218 -8.75 1.41 -17.10
N VAL A 219 -8.66 0.66 -18.21
CA VAL A 219 -7.52 0.75 -19.14
C VAL A 219 -7.34 2.16 -19.66
N ALA A 220 -8.41 2.81 -20.14
CA ALA A 220 -8.33 4.17 -20.69
C ALA A 220 -7.82 5.19 -19.66
N ILE A 221 -8.33 5.12 -18.42
CA ILE A 221 -7.86 5.96 -17.32
C ILE A 221 -6.40 5.64 -16.97
N GLY A 222 -6.04 4.36 -16.87
CA GLY A 222 -4.70 3.90 -16.53
C GLY A 222 -3.64 4.32 -17.55
N VAL A 223 -3.90 4.12 -18.84
CA VAL A 223 -3.02 4.53 -19.94
C VAL A 223 -2.83 6.05 -19.94
N PHE A 224 -3.91 6.81 -19.75
CA PHE A 224 -3.83 8.25 -19.73
C PHE A 224 -3.08 8.79 -18.49
N ALA A 225 -3.34 8.23 -17.30
CA ALA A 225 -2.59 8.53 -16.09
C ALA A 225 -1.09 8.23 -16.27
N THR A 226 -0.77 7.10 -16.91
CA THR A 226 0.60 6.70 -17.24
C THR A 226 1.28 7.70 -18.16
N ALA A 227 0.59 8.16 -19.22
CA ALA A 227 1.12 9.19 -20.12
C ALA A 227 1.46 10.51 -19.39
N LEU A 228 0.58 10.95 -18.48
CA LEU A 228 0.83 12.14 -17.65
C LEU A 228 2.04 11.97 -16.74
N ILE A 229 2.17 10.81 -16.11
CA ILE A 229 3.28 10.47 -15.22
C ILE A 229 4.60 10.43 -15.98
N VAL A 230 4.65 9.74 -17.12
CA VAL A 230 5.86 9.63 -17.95
C VAL A 230 6.33 11.02 -18.38
N LEU A 231 5.39 11.88 -18.80
CA LEU A 231 5.69 13.25 -19.19
C LEU A 231 6.23 14.08 -18.02
N ALA A 232 5.57 14.04 -16.87
CA ALA A 232 5.98 14.75 -15.66
C ALA A 232 7.39 14.32 -15.19
N ARG A 233 7.65 13.01 -15.25
CA ARG A 233 8.92 12.42 -14.80
C ARG A 233 10.06 12.65 -15.78
N HIS A 234 9.80 12.59 -17.08
CA HIS A 234 10.79 12.94 -18.10
C HIS A 234 11.24 14.39 -17.92
N ARG A 235 10.30 15.29 -17.61
CA ARG A 235 10.54 16.70 -17.35
C ARG A 235 11.36 16.94 -16.09
N SER A 236 10.91 16.42 -14.94
CA SER A 236 11.64 16.59 -13.69
C SER A 236 13.08 16.05 -13.79
N LYS A 237 13.25 14.89 -14.43
CA LYS A 237 14.57 14.30 -14.65
C LYS A 237 15.44 15.12 -15.60
N SER A 238 14.88 15.70 -16.66
CA SER A 238 15.64 16.58 -17.58
C SER A 238 16.19 17.84 -16.90
N LEU A 239 15.58 18.24 -15.78
CA LEU A 239 15.98 19.38 -14.97
C LEU A 239 16.77 18.96 -13.73
N GLU A 240 17.08 17.67 -13.55
CA GLU A 240 17.74 17.12 -12.36
C GLU A 240 17.04 17.54 -11.05
N LEU A 241 15.70 17.44 -11.05
CA LEU A 241 14.84 17.72 -9.91
C LEU A 241 14.15 16.45 -9.42
N ASP A 242 14.14 16.26 -8.11
CA ASP A 242 13.37 15.20 -7.45
C ASP A 242 11.89 15.56 -7.39
N LEU A 243 11.02 14.56 -7.63
CA LEU A 243 9.59 14.65 -7.31
C LEU A 243 9.37 14.33 -5.82
N PRO A 244 8.34 14.89 -5.16
CA PRO A 244 8.00 14.53 -3.79
C PRO A 244 7.56 13.07 -3.69
N HIS A 245 7.78 12.46 -2.52
CA HIS A 245 7.41 11.06 -2.28
C HIS A 245 6.26 10.92 -1.29
N ILE A 246 5.38 9.94 -1.52
CA ILE A 246 4.39 9.44 -0.56
C ILE A 246 4.79 8.01 -0.22
N MET A 247 5.03 7.74 1.07
CA MET A 247 5.54 6.45 1.55
C MET A 247 6.72 5.88 0.74
N GLY A 248 7.59 6.75 0.21
CA GLY A 248 8.77 6.39 -0.59
C GLY A 248 8.55 6.22 -2.10
N MET A 249 7.32 6.36 -2.60
CA MET A 249 7.00 6.35 -4.05
C MET A 249 6.80 7.77 -4.56
N GLU A 250 7.22 8.07 -5.79
CA GLU A 250 7.00 9.36 -6.42
C GLU A 250 5.50 9.71 -6.40
N MET A 251 5.15 10.91 -5.95
CA MET A 251 3.78 11.28 -5.57
C MET A 251 2.75 11.13 -6.71
N PRO A 252 3.03 11.50 -7.98
CA PRO A 252 2.10 11.23 -9.08
C PRO A 252 1.81 9.73 -9.29
N ILE A 253 2.83 8.88 -9.14
CA ILE A 253 2.71 7.42 -9.26
C ILE A 253 1.88 6.86 -8.11
N ALA A 254 2.19 7.27 -6.88
CA ALA A 254 1.45 6.89 -5.68
C ALA A 254 -0.04 7.26 -5.78
N MET A 255 -0.34 8.46 -6.29
CA MET A 255 -1.71 8.94 -6.52
C MET A 255 -2.43 8.10 -7.58
N ALA A 256 -1.77 7.78 -8.69
CA ALA A 256 -2.36 6.95 -9.74
C ALA A 256 -2.65 5.53 -9.25
N ILE A 257 -1.72 4.89 -8.54
CA ILE A 257 -1.95 3.56 -7.96
C ILE A 257 -3.13 3.58 -6.99
N GLY A 258 -3.15 4.53 -6.05
CA GLY A 258 -4.24 4.65 -5.08
C GLY A 258 -5.59 4.94 -5.73
N GLY A 259 -5.62 5.84 -6.72
CA GLY A 259 -6.84 6.19 -7.43
C GLY A 259 -7.37 5.08 -8.34
N LEU A 260 -6.50 4.31 -9.00
CA LEU A 260 -6.90 3.15 -9.82
C LEU A 260 -7.51 2.05 -8.95
N VAL A 261 -6.89 1.74 -7.80
CA VAL A 261 -7.47 0.79 -6.84
C VAL A 261 -8.81 1.28 -6.31
N ALA A 262 -8.91 2.57 -5.95
CA ALA A 262 -10.17 3.15 -5.49
C ALA A 262 -11.26 3.10 -6.58
N ALA A 263 -10.91 3.36 -7.84
CA ALA A 263 -11.84 3.27 -8.97
C ALA A 263 -12.32 1.85 -9.20
N HIS A 264 -11.44 0.85 -9.10
CA HIS A 264 -11.80 -0.56 -9.20
C HIS A 264 -12.78 -0.98 -8.10
N VAL A 265 -12.49 -0.67 -6.84
CA VAL A 265 -13.40 -0.97 -5.73
C VAL A 265 -14.74 -0.25 -5.91
N ALA A 266 -14.73 1.04 -6.26
CA ALA A 266 -15.95 1.79 -6.48
C ALA A 266 -16.81 1.23 -7.62
N SER A 267 -16.18 0.67 -8.66
CA SER A 267 -16.91 0.04 -9.76
C SER A 267 -17.71 -1.19 -9.34
N HIS A 268 -17.19 -1.99 -8.41
CA HIS A 268 -17.91 -3.14 -7.86
C HIS A 268 -18.99 -2.77 -6.83
N LEU A 269 -18.94 -1.54 -6.29
CA LEU A 269 -20.03 -0.99 -5.48
C LEU A 269 -21.17 -0.42 -6.33
N GLY A 270 -20.93 -0.23 -7.63
CA GLY A 270 -21.92 0.26 -8.58
C GLY A 270 -22.88 -0.83 -9.06
N PRO A 271 -23.87 -0.45 -9.89
CA PRO A 271 -24.81 -1.40 -10.48
C PRO A 271 -24.10 -2.48 -11.30
N GLY A 272 -24.51 -3.75 -11.15
CA GLY A 272 -23.89 -4.86 -11.87
C GLY A 272 -22.55 -5.33 -11.31
N GLY A 273 -22.11 -4.83 -10.15
CA GLY A 273 -20.98 -5.38 -9.41
C GLY A 273 -21.17 -6.86 -9.09
N SER A 274 -20.14 -7.66 -9.36
CA SER A 274 -20.12 -9.09 -9.11
C SER A 274 -18.81 -9.45 -8.42
N ASN A 275 -18.87 -10.33 -7.43
CA ASN A 275 -17.66 -10.87 -6.81
C ASN A 275 -17.03 -12.01 -7.62
N GLN A 276 -17.56 -12.33 -8.82
CA GLN A 276 -17.04 -13.35 -9.72
C GLN A 276 -16.54 -12.80 -11.07
N ASP A 277 -16.96 -11.59 -11.47
CA ASP A 277 -16.44 -10.94 -12.68
C ASP A 277 -15.32 -9.97 -12.29
N LEU A 278 -14.08 -10.42 -12.44
CA LEU A 278 -12.87 -9.76 -11.96
C LEU A 278 -11.88 -9.45 -13.10
N LEU A 279 -12.34 -9.33 -14.35
CA LEU A 279 -11.45 -8.97 -15.46
C LEU A 279 -10.75 -7.62 -15.24
N ASP A 280 -11.43 -6.68 -14.59
CA ASP A 280 -10.87 -5.39 -14.22
C ASP A 280 -9.83 -5.48 -13.10
N LEU A 281 -9.88 -6.47 -12.19
CA LEU A 281 -8.80 -6.77 -11.24
C LEU A 281 -7.51 -7.14 -11.97
N ALA A 282 -7.61 -7.91 -13.05
CA ALA A 282 -6.46 -8.22 -13.91
C ALA A 282 -5.87 -6.93 -14.49
N VAL A 283 -6.73 -6.04 -14.99
CA VAL A 283 -6.34 -4.74 -15.55
C VAL A 283 -5.66 -3.86 -14.51
N VAL A 284 -6.25 -3.70 -13.31
CA VAL A 284 -5.61 -2.96 -12.19
C VAL A 284 -4.23 -3.54 -11.93
N THR A 285 -4.11 -4.86 -11.84
CA THR A 285 -2.85 -5.53 -11.54
C THR A 285 -1.78 -5.22 -12.59
N VAL A 286 -2.11 -5.29 -13.89
CA VAL A 286 -1.17 -4.92 -14.97
C VAL A 286 -0.77 -3.44 -14.87
N LEU A 287 -1.74 -2.53 -14.71
CA LEU A 287 -1.47 -1.09 -14.62
C LEU A 287 -0.58 -0.75 -13.41
N LEU A 288 -0.79 -1.39 -12.27
CA LEU A 288 0.04 -1.22 -11.08
C LEU A 288 1.48 -1.70 -11.32
N LEU A 289 1.64 -2.86 -11.96
CA LEU A 289 2.98 -3.36 -12.33
C LEU A 289 3.69 -2.43 -13.31
N GLU A 290 2.97 -1.89 -14.30
CA GLU A 290 3.49 -0.91 -15.25
C GLU A 290 3.95 0.38 -14.56
N LEU A 291 3.10 0.98 -13.74
CA LEU A 291 3.40 2.20 -12.98
C LEU A 291 4.60 2.01 -12.06
N VAL A 292 4.70 0.84 -11.42
CA VAL A 292 5.83 0.49 -10.58
C VAL A 292 7.11 0.28 -11.41
N ALA A 293 7.04 -0.36 -12.57
CA ALA A 293 8.19 -0.49 -13.47
C ALA A 293 8.70 0.89 -13.95
N ILE A 294 7.79 1.81 -14.26
CA ILE A 294 8.13 3.19 -14.61
C ILE A 294 8.84 3.87 -13.44
N SER A 295 8.38 3.69 -12.20
CA SER A 295 9.00 4.28 -11.01
C SER A 295 10.48 3.89 -10.83
N LEU A 296 10.85 2.68 -11.26
CA LEU A 296 12.21 2.15 -11.16
C LEU A 296 13.12 2.59 -12.31
N THR A 297 12.54 2.98 -13.44
CA THR A 297 13.31 3.26 -14.66
C THR A 297 14.19 4.49 -14.49
N GLY A 298 15.50 4.34 -14.65
CA GLY A 298 16.44 5.46 -14.60
C GLY A 298 16.68 6.04 -13.19
N GLN A 299 16.56 5.21 -12.17
CA GLN A 299 16.93 5.54 -10.78
C GLN A 299 18.28 4.90 -10.43
N ASP A 300 19.14 5.61 -9.69
CA ASP A 300 20.49 5.12 -9.35
C ASP A 300 20.47 4.16 -8.14
N ASN A 301 19.55 4.36 -7.19
CA ASN A 301 19.42 3.57 -5.97
C ASN A 301 18.38 2.44 -6.09
N LEU A 302 18.53 1.57 -7.10
CA LEU A 302 17.56 0.49 -7.38
C LEU A 302 17.33 -0.46 -6.18
N LEU A 303 18.38 -0.79 -5.42
CA LEU A 303 18.28 -1.73 -4.29
C LEU A 303 17.42 -1.21 -3.14
N ASP A 304 17.22 0.09 -3.05
CA ASP A 304 16.40 0.75 -2.02
C ASP A 304 15.00 1.04 -2.54
N ARG A 305 14.85 1.31 -3.85
CA ARG A 305 13.56 1.59 -4.48
C ARG A 305 12.73 0.35 -4.80
N ILE A 306 13.36 -0.74 -5.26
CA ILE A 306 12.63 -1.97 -5.64
C ILE A 306 11.71 -2.45 -4.51
N PRO A 307 12.15 -2.52 -3.25
CA PRO A 307 11.26 -3.01 -2.22
C PRO A 307 10.11 -2.08 -1.83
N ILE A 308 10.27 -0.77 -2.05
CA ILE A 308 9.19 0.21 -1.92
C ILE A 308 8.19 -0.01 -3.07
N ALA A 309 8.69 -0.20 -4.28
CA ALA A 309 7.90 -0.57 -5.45
C ALA A 309 7.05 -1.83 -5.20
N LEU A 310 7.63 -2.88 -4.60
CA LEU A 310 6.89 -4.08 -4.22
C LEU A 310 5.77 -3.79 -3.20
N ASP A 311 6.01 -2.94 -2.19
CA ASP A 311 4.95 -2.53 -1.24
C ASP A 311 3.80 -1.80 -1.94
N TRP A 312 4.10 -1.00 -2.96
CA TRP A 312 3.11 -0.25 -3.74
C TRP A 312 2.34 -1.11 -4.75
N VAL A 313 2.74 -2.36 -4.97
CA VAL A 313 1.88 -3.36 -5.62
C VAL A 313 1.01 -4.05 -4.57
N VAL A 314 1.64 -4.62 -3.53
CA VAL A 314 0.97 -5.51 -2.58
C VAL A 314 -0.01 -4.77 -1.66
N LEU A 315 0.39 -3.65 -1.05
CA LEU A 315 -0.43 -2.98 -0.05
C LEU A 315 -1.70 -2.32 -0.65
N PRO A 316 -1.63 -1.61 -1.78
CA PRO A 316 -2.83 -1.06 -2.41
C PRO A 316 -3.80 -2.15 -2.87
N LEU A 317 -3.33 -3.23 -3.49
CA LEU A 317 -4.18 -4.36 -3.88
C LEU A 317 -4.86 -5.00 -2.66
N LEU A 318 -4.13 -5.21 -1.57
CA LEU A 318 -4.69 -5.72 -0.33
C LEU A 318 -5.75 -4.76 0.24
N ALA A 319 -5.45 -3.47 0.29
CA ALA A 319 -6.38 -2.46 0.79
C ALA A 319 -7.65 -2.43 -0.07
N GLY A 320 -7.53 -2.47 -1.39
CA GLY A 320 -8.66 -2.55 -2.30
C GLY A 320 -9.51 -3.78 -2.05
N ARG A 321 -8.88 -4.95 -1.93
CA ARG A 321 -9.57 -6.20 -1.59
C ARG A 321 -10.28 -6.16 -0.24
N MET A 322 -9.63 -5.65 0.81
CA MET A 322 -10.26 -5.55 2.13
C MET A 322 -11.48 -4.63 2.09
N LEU A 323 -11.35 -3.48 1.41
CA LEU A 323 -12.44 -2.52 1.28
C LEU A 323 -13.61 -3.13 0.50
N GLY A 324 -13.37 -3.78 -0.64
CA GLY A 324 -14.41 -4.44 -1.42
C GLY A 324 -15.06 -5.62 -0.69
N ALA A 325 -14.28 -6.43 0.03
CA ALA A 325 -14.81 -7.57 0.78
C ALA A 325 -15.72 -7.12 1.94
N ILE A 326 -15.39 -6.02 2.63
CA ILE A 326 -16.19 -5.47 3.71
C ILE A 326 -17.41 -4.70 3.17
N ALA A 327 -17.27 -4.07 2.00
CA ALA A 327 -18.31 -3.26 1.39
C ALA A 327 -19.22 -4.12 0.50
N VAL A 328 -20.29 -4.67 1.08
CA VAL A 328 -21.35 -5.42 0.38
C VAL A 328 -20.82 -6.65 -0.37
N GLU A 329 -19.75 -7.27 0.14
CA GLU A 329 -19.11 -8.44 -0.49
C GLU A 329 -18.75 -8.21 -1.98
N ALA A 330 -18.42 -6.97 -2.34
CA ALA A 330 -18.13 -6.54 -3.69
C ALA A 330 -16.88 -7.21 -4.29
N LEU A 331 -15.95 -7.65 -3.45
CA LEU A 331 -14.79 -8.46 -3.84
C LEU A 331 -14.68 -9.71 -2.94
N PRO A 332 -14.11 -10.82 -3.44
CA PRO A 332 -13.96 -12.05 -2.66
C PRO A 332 -13.17 -11.85 -1.38
N PHE A 333 -13.69 -12.42 -0.28
CA PHE A 333 -12.99 -12.41 0.99
C PHE A 333 -11.62 -13.11 0.87
N PRO A 334 -10.58 -12.65 1.57
CA PRO A 334 -9.31 -13.37 1.62
C PRO A 334 -9.47 -14.83 2.00
N LEU A 335 -8.60 -15.69 1.47
CA LEU A 335 -8.52 -17.11 1.84
C LEU A 335 -9.75 -17.96 1.45
N SER A 336 -10.68 -17.46 0.62
CA SER A 336 -11.88 -18.20 0.19
C SER A 336 -11.91 -18.51 -1.31
N ILE A 337 -10.78 -18.38 -2.01
CA ILE A 337 -10.74 -18.46 -3.48
C ILE A 337 -10.46 -19.88 -3.93
N ASP A 338 -11.32 -20.41 -4.79
CA ASP A 338 -10.96 -21.45 -5.75
C ASP A 338 -10.75 -20.79 -7.13
N PRO A 339 -9.52 -20.74 -7.67
CA PRO A 339 -9.25 -20.08 -8.95
C PRO A 339 -9.83 -20.83 -10.17
N PHE A 340 -10.29 -22.07 -10.01
CA PHE A 340 -10.75 -22.93 -11.12
C PHE A 340 -12.28 -23.10 -11.20
N GLU A 341 -13.05 -22.46 -10.33
CA GLU A 341 -14.51 -22.61 -10.27
C GLU A 341 -15.27 -21.76 -11.31
N GLY A 342 -14.70 -20.63 -11.74
CA GLY A 342 -15.37 -19.62 -12.57
C GLY A 342 -15.00 -19.62 -14.05
N ASP A 343 -15.45 -18.59 -14.76
CA ASP A 343 -15.13 -18.37 -16.17
C ASP A 343 -13.64 -18.11 -16.42
N MET A 344 -13.13 -18.56 -17.56
CA MET A 344 -11.71 -18.45 -17.89
C MET A 344 -11.22 -17.00 -17.95
N LEU A 345 -12.01 -16.08 -18.54
CA LEU A 345 -11.60 -14.70 -18.78
C LEU A 345 -11.89 -13.81 -17.56
N GLU A 346 -13.06 -14.00 -16.96
CA GLU A 346 -13.58 -13.14 -15.90
C GLU A 346 -13.10 -13.57 -14.50
N TRP A 347 -12.69 -14.83 -14.32
CA TRP A 347 -12.29 -15.38 -13.01
C TRP A 347 -10.89 -16.01 -13.01
N GLU A 348 -10.67 -17.05 -13.81
CA GLU A 348 -9.42 -17.84 -13.78
C GLU A 348 -8.20 -16.97 -14.15
N MET A 349 -8.27 -16.26 -15.27
CA MET A 349 -7.19 -15.39 -15.76
C MET A 349 -6.79 -14.30 -14.75
N PRO A 350 -7.72 -13.51 -14.17
CA PRO A 350 -7.39 -12.53 -13.14
C PRO A 350 -6.65 -13.11 -11.95
N TRP A 351 -7.10 -14.26 -11.42
CA TRP A 351 -6.44 -14.91 -10.30
C TRP A 351 -5.06 -15.44 -10.67
N MET A 352 -4.92 -16.08 -11.82
CA MET A 352 -3.64 -16.61 -12.31
C MET A 352 -2.62 -15.49 -12.56
N LEU A 353 -3.07 -14.36 -13.11
CA LEU A 353 -2.23 -13.17 -13.32
C LEU A 353 -1.79 -12.57 -11.97
N LEU A 354 -2.73 -12.36 -11.05
CA LEU A 354 -2.42 -11.82 -9.72
C LEU A 354 -1.44 -12.73 -8.98
N GLU A 355 -1.68 -14.04 -8.97
CA GLU A 355 -0.80 -15.01 -8.33
C GLU A 355 0.61 -14.98 -8.93
N SER A 356 0.71 -14.94 -10.26
CA SER A 356 1.99 -14.82 -10.96
C SER A 356 2.72 -13.52 -10.60
N ALA A 357 2.00 -12.41 -10.51
CA ALA A 357 2.55 -11.12 -10.09
C ALA A 357 3.06 -11.15 -8.64
N LEU A 358 2.33 -11.81 -7.73
CA LEU A 358 2.75 -11.99 -6.35
C LEU A 358 3.99 -12.90 -6.23
N ILE A 359 4.07 -13.99 -6.99
CA ILE A 359 5.28 -14.83 -7.07
C ILE A 359 6.47 -13.98 -7.53
N LEU A 360 6.30 -13.19 -8.59
CA LEU A 360 7.35 -12.29 -9.08
C LEU A 360 7.77 -11.28 -8.00
N CYS A 361 6.83 -10.75 -7.21
CA CYS A 361 7.11 -9.87 -6.09
C CYS A 361 8.00 -10.56 -5.03
N VAL A 362 7.67 -11.79 -4.65
CA VAL A 362 8.45 -12.58 -3.68
C VAL A 362 9.85 -12.88 -4.21
N LEU A 363 9.95 -13.33 -5.46
CA LEU A 363 11.24 -13.65 -6.08
C LEU A 363 12.14 -12.40 -6.18
N THR A 364 11.55 -11.26 -6.54
CA THR A 364 12.25 -9.98 -6.61
C THR A 364 12.74 -9.55 -5.22
N ASP A 365 11.92 -9.71 -4.17
CA ASP A 365 12.32 -9.41 -2.79
C ASP A 365 13.54 -10.25 -2.35
N VAL A 366 13.50 -11.55 -2.63
CA VAL A 366 14.61 -12.48 -2.33
C VAL A 366 15.86 -12.10 -3.12
N TRP A 367 15.71 -11.70 -4.38
CA TRP A 367 16.82 -11.27 -5.22
C TRP A 367 17.47 -9.98 -4.68
N VAL A 368 16.67 -8.98 -4.30
CA VAL A 368 17.17 -7.73 -3.70
C VAL A 368 17.90 -8.00 -2.40
N ASP A 369 17.35 -8.85 -1.52
CA ASP A 369 18.03 -9.25 -0.27
C ASP A 369 19.43 -9.80 -0.52
N ARG A 370 19.56 -10.71 -1.49
CA ARG A 370 20.84 -11.32 -1.87
C ARG A 370 21.81 -10.27 -2.41
N ARG A 371 21.33 -9.36 -3.26
CA ARG A 371 22.17 -8.34 -3.90
C ARG A 371 22.65 -7.29 -2.90
N ARG A 372 21.82 -6.87 -1.95
CA ARG A 372 22.20 -5.94 -0.88
C ARG A 372 23.30 -6.52 0.00
N ARG A 373 23.17 -7.78 0.40
CA ARG A 373 24.21 -8.48 1.18
C ARG A 373 25.52 -8.60 0.43
N ALA A 374 25.47 -8.94 -0.87
CA ALA A 374 26.66 -8.98 -1.70
C ALA A 374 27.37 -7.62 -1.79
N ALA A 375 26.62 -6.52 -1.64
CA ALA A 375 27.15 -5.16 -1.58
C ALA A 375 27.52 -4.69 -0.16
N GLY A 376 27.50 -5.57 0.84
CA GLY A 376 27.83 -5.24 2.23
C GLY A 376 26.85 -4.28 2.92
N ARG A 377 25.65 -4.07 2.36
CA ARG A 377 24.65 -3.16 2.94
C ARG A 377 23.94 -3.82 4.11
N GLU A 378 23.65 -3.02 5.14
CA GLU A 378 22.85 -3.45 6.29
C GLU A 378 21.41 -3.80 5.91
N ASP A 379 20.75 -4.51 6.84
CA ASP A 379 19.35 -4.82 6.73
C ASP A 379 18.49 -3.54 6.68
N TRP A 380 17.51 -3.55 5.80
CA TRP A 380 16.67 -2.40 5.50
C TRP A 380 15.23 -2.59 5.93
N LYS A 381 14.80 -3.83 6.17
CA LYS A 381 13.46 -4.10 6.71
C LYS A 381 13.54 -4.20 8.22
N ASN A 382 12.77 -3.37 8.90
CA ASN A 382 12.41 -3.63 10.29
C ASN A 382 11.70 -5.00 10.39
N SER A 383 11.94 -5.71 11.49
CA SER A 383 11.42 -7.06 11.74
C SER A 383 9.91 -7.22 11.46
N SER A 384 9.10 -6.24 11.85
CA SER A 384 7.65 -6.26 11.57
C SER A 384 7.32 -6.14 10.07
N GLY A 385 8.09 -5.37 9.31
CA GLY A 385 7.83 -5.11 7.88
C GLY A 385 7.98 -6.35 6.99
N ARG A 386 8.91 -7.27 7.32
CA ARG A 386 9.03 -8.57 6.63
C ARG A 386 7.79 -9.42 6.81
N GLY A 387 7.40 -9.61 8.07
CA GLY A 387 6.24 -10.43 8.44
C GLY A 387 4.93 -9.85 7.89
N ALA A 388 4.74 -8.53 7.99
CA ALA A 388 3.57 -7.85 7.47
C ALA A 388 3.44 -8.01 5.95
N ARG A 389 4.54 -7.92 5.19
CA ARG A 389 4.50 -8.15 3.74
C ARG A 389 4.16 -9.60 3.40
N SER A 390 4.73 -10.58 4.09
CA SER A 390 4.35 -11.99 3.85
C SER A 390 2.88 -12.24 4.14
N LEU A 391 2.36 -11.68 5.24
CA LEU A 391 0.94 -11.76 5.56
C LEU A 391 0.06 -11.11 4.48
N ALA A 392 0.46 -9.92 4.00
CA ALA A 392 -0.27 -9.22 2.94
C ALA A 392 -0.34 -10.04 1.64
N ILE A 393 0.76 -10.71 1.26
CA ILE A 393 0.79 -11.59 0.09
C ILE A 393 -0.11 -12.81 0.30
N VAL A 394 -0.10 -13.42 1.50
CA VAL A 394 -0.98 -14.54 1.83
C VAL A 394 -2.46 -14.17 1.72
N LEU A 395 -2.86 -12.97 2.17
CA LEU A 395 -4.26 -12.52 2.10
C LEU A 395 -4.72 -12.18 0.67
N LEU A 396 -3.80 -11.98 -0.27
CA LEU A 396 -4.10 -11.76 -1.69
C LEU A 396 -4.07 -13.06 -2.51
N SER A 397 -3.19 -13.98 -2.15
CA SER A 397 -2.89 -15.22 -2.86
C SER A 397 -3.92 -16.31 -2.60
N PHE A 398 -4.10 -17.22 -3.56
CA PHE A 398 -4.86 -18.46 -3.37
C PHE A 398 -3.98 -19.63 -2.89
N GLY A 399 -2.69 -19.41 -2.61
CA GLY A 399 -1.81 -20.41 -1.98
C GLY A 399 -0.33 -20.30 -2.38
N PRO A 400 0.05 -20.61 -3.63
CA PRO A 400 1.45 -20.74 -4.07
C PRO A 400 2.36 -19.54 -3.70
N ALA A 401 1.95 -18.32 -4.03
CA ALA A 401 2.67 -17.09 -3.73
C ALA A 401 2.73 -16.84 -2.22
N GLY A 402 1.63 -17.11 -1.50
CA GLY A 402 1.57 -17.06 -0.05
C GLY A 402 2.59 -17.98 0.63
N ILE A 403 2.65 -19.25 0.19
CA ILE A 403 3.61 -20.25 0.70
C ILE A 403 5.05 -19.79 0.44
N LEU A 404 5.35 -19.32 -0.77
CA LEU A 404 6.68 -18.80 -1.11
C LEU A 404 7.04 -17.55 -0.28
N ALA A 405 6.08 -16.65 -0.06
CA ALA A 405 6.29 -15.45 0.75
C ALA A 405 6.62 -15.80 2.20
N VAL A 406 5.90 -16.77 2.78
CA VAL A 406 6.13 -17.27 4.14
C VAL A 406 7.49 -17.95 4.25
N ALA A 407 7.82 -18.86 3.33
CA ALA A 407 9.13 -19.52 3.31
C ALA A 407 10.28 -18.50 3.23
N SER A 408 10.13 -17.49 2.36
CA SER A 408 11.07 -16.38 2.25
C SER A 408 11.19 -15.58 3.56
N ALA A 409 10.07 -15.23 4.19
CA ALA A 409 10.05 -14.46 5.43
C ALA A 409 10.66 -15.22 6.61
N ILE A 410 10.43 -16.54 6.71
CA ILE A 410 11.06 -17.39 7.73
C ILE A 410 12.57 -17.47 7.51
N VAL A 411 13.03 -17.73 6.28
CA VAL A 411 14.46 -17.85 5.96
C VAL A 411 15.19 -16.52 6.20
N GLN A 412 14.63 -15.41 5.74
CA GLN A 412 15.21 -14.09 5.96
C GLN A 412 15.13 -13.70 7.44
N GLY A 413 13.99 -13.90 8.10
CA GLY A 413 13.79 -13.58 9.51
C GLY A 413 14.76 -14.34 10.43
N TRP A 414 15.00 -15.61 10.13
CA TRP A 414 16.03 -16.39 10.82
C TRP A 414 17.44 -15.83 10.58
N ARG A 415 17.78 -15.54 9.32
CA ARG A 415 19.11 -15.01 8.94
C ARG A 415 19.46 -13.71 9.64
N TYR A 416 18.49 -12.79 9.76
CA TYR A 416 18.69 -11.48 10.39
C TYR A 416 18.36 -11.45 11.88
N ARG A 417 18.09 -12.60 12.50
CA ARG A 417 17.63 -12.71 13.90
C ARG A 417 16.48 -11.76 14.21
N GLN A 418 15.40 -11.91 13.45
CA GLN A 418 14.18 -11.12 13.55
C GLN A 418 13.01 -11.99 13.99
N PRO A 419 12.83 -12.20 15.32
CA PRO A 419 11.77 -13.04 15.85
C PRO A 419 10.38 -12.58 15.40
N SER A 420 10.08 -11.28 15.38
CA SER A 420 8.73 -10.83 14.99
C SER A 420 8.41 -11.05 13.51
N ALA A 421 9.41 -11.04 12.61
CA ALA A 421 9.20 -11.40 11.21
C ALA A 421 8.74 -12.85 11.07
N VAL A 422 9.46 -13.77 11.70
CA VAL A 422 9.11 -15.20 11.74
C VAL A 422 7.78 -15.40 12.47
N GLY A 423 7.55 -14.63 13.53
CA GLY A 423 6.35 -14.70 14.36
C GLY A 423 5.07 -14.40 13.62
N ILE A 424 5.09 -13.45 12.69
CA ILE A 424 3.95 -13.16 11.81
C ILE A 424 3.87 -14.18 10.66
N ALA A 425 5.02 -14.65 10.15
CA ALA A 425 5.06 -15.57 9.02
C ALA A 425 4.48 -16.96 9.34
N ILE A 426 4.60 -17.45 10.58
CA ILE A 426 4.09 -18.78 10.94
C ILE A 426 2.56 -18.88 10.81
N PRO A 427 1.74 -18.03 11.47
CA PRO A 427 0.30 -18.05 11.27
C PRO A 427 -0.10 -17.76 9.81
N ALA A 428 0.66 -16.88 9.14
CA ALA A 428 0.47 -16.63 7.72
C ALA A 428 0.70 -17.89 6.85
N GLY A 429 1.64 -18.75 7.21
CA GLY A 429 1.85 -20.04 6.55
C GLY A 429 0.63 -20.96 6.63
N LEU A 430 -0.04 -20.98 7.77
CA LEU A 430 -1.26 -21.75 7.95
C LEU A 430 -2.44 -21.13 7.20
N MET A 431 -2.55 -19.81 7.19
CA MET A 431 -3.53 -19.13 6.33
C MET A 431 -3.28 -19.43 4.84
N ALA A 432 -2.03 -19.52 4.40
CA ALA A 432 -1.70 -19.90 3.03
C ALA A 432 -2.08 -21.37 2.73
N LEU A 433 -1.88 -22.28 3.69
CA LEU A 433 -2.32 -23.67 3.57
C LEU A 433 -3.85 -23.78 3.51
N PHE A 434 -4.55 -23.01 4.35
CA PHE A 434 -6.00 -22.93 4.34
C PHE A 434 -6.52 -22.38 3.00
N ALA A 435 -5.91 -21.31 2.49
CA ALA A 435 -6.25 -20.75 1.18
C ALA A 435 -6.08 -21.77 0.05
N ALA A 436 -4.98 -22.55 0.08
CA ALA A 436 -4.75 -23.64 -0.86
C ALA A 436 -5.78 -24.77 -0.74
N GLY A 437 -6.29 -25.00 0.48
CA GLY A 437 -7.31 -26.00 0.77
C GLY A 437 -8.63 -25.82 0.02
N ASN A 438 -8.96 -24.59 -0.42
CA ASN A 438 -10.21 -24.33 -1.16
C ASN A 438 -10.24 -25.02 -2.54
N TRP A 439 -9.10 -25.16 -3.20
CA TRP A 439 -8.99 -25.76 -4.54
C TRP A 439 -8.18 -27.06 -4.54
N PHE A 440 -7.42 -27.33 -3.47
CA PHE A 440 -6.63 -28.54 -3.30
C PHE A 440 -7.07 -29.29 -2.05
N GLY A 441 -8.06 -30.17 -2.19
CA GLY A 441 -8.66 -30.97 -1.11
C GLY A 441 -7.66 -31.59 -0.11
N PRO A 442 -6.56 -32.24 -0.57
CA PRO A 442 -5.59 -32.82 0.36
C PRO A 442 -4.92 -31.83 1.32
N ALA A 443 -4.82 -30.54 0.98
CA ALA A 443 -4.31 -29.53 1.91
C ALA A 443 -5.28 -29.26 3.06
N MET A 444 -6.60 -29.32 2.79
CA MET A 444 -7.60 -29.08 3.82
C MET A 444 -7.74 -30.26 4.77
N ASP A 445 -7.59 -31.50 4.27
CA ASP A 445 -7.60 -32.71 5.09
C ASP A 445 -6.50 -32.71 6.16
N VAL A 446 -5.29 -32.25 5.80
CA VAL A 446 -4.14 -32.21 6.73
C VAL A 446 -4.06 -30.92 7.56
N PHE A 447 -4.88 -29.92 7.28
CA PHE A 447 -4.79 -28.59 7.91
C PHE A 447 -4.85 -28.62 9.45
N PRO A 448 -5.80 -29.35 10.09
CA PRO A 448 -5.86 -29.42 11.56
C PRO A 448 -4.63 -30.09 12.17
N GLU A 449 -4.15 -31.17 11.56
CA GLU A 449 -2.99 -31.95 12.02
C GLU A 449 -1.70 -31.14 11.90
N VAL A 450 -1.48 -30.48 10.76
CA VAL A 450 -0.31 -29.61 10.52
C VAL A 450 -0.32 -28.42 11.48
N THR A 451 -1.49 -27.83 11.74
CA THR A 451 -1.61 -26.71 12.68
C THR A 451 -1.29 -27.13 14.11
N MET A 452 -1.84 -28.27 14.57
CA MET A 452 -1.54 -28.83 15.88
C MET A 452 -0.06 -29.19 16.03
N ALA A 453 0.49 -29.91 15.05
CA ALA A 453 1.90 -30.31 15.04
C ALA A 453 2.84 -29.09 15.07
N THR A 454 2.51 -28.04 14.31
CA THR A 454 3.27 -26.79 14.33
C THR A 454 3.18 -26.10 15.70
N GLY A 455 1.99 -26.02 16.30
CA GLY A 455 1.81 -25.45 17.64
C GLY A 455 2.63 -26.18 18.71
N LEU A 456 2.60 -27.52 18.70
CA LEU A 456 3.39 -28.35 19.62
C LEU A 456 4.89 -28.22 19.38
N LEU A 457 5.33 -28.17 18.12
CA LEU A 457 6.74 -27.94 17.78
C LEU A 457 7.23 -26.60 18.34
N LEU A 458 6.44 -25.53 18.20
CA LEU A 458 6.80 -24.21 18.72
C LEU A 458 6.83 -24.17 20.24
N LEU A 459 5.97 -24.95 20.90
CA LEU A 459 5.99 -25.12 22.34
C LEU A 459 7.30 -25.78 22.82
N VAL A 460 7.71 -26.85 22.15
CA VAL A 460 8.99 -27.52 22.44
C VAL A 460 10.16 -26.58 22.18
N LEU A 461 10.15 -25.84 21.06
CA LEU A 461 11.17 -24.83 20.76
C LEU A 461 11.20 -23.72 21.82
N CYS A 462 10.04 -23.31 22.35
CA CYS A 462 9.93 -22.33 23.43
C CYS A 462 10.66 -22.84 24.69
N ALA A 463 10.42 -24.09 25.10
CA ALA A 463 11.14 -24.71 26.22
C ALA A 463 12.67 -24.78 25.96
N MET A 464 13.07 -25.05 24.71
CA MET A 464 14.48 -25.10 24.32
C MET A 464 15.18 -23.73 24.28
N THR A 465 14.46 -22.61 24.37
CA THR A 465 15.09 -21.28 24.44
C THR A 465 15.94 -21.11 25.69
N VAL A 466 15.63 -21.80 26.79
CA VAL A 466 16.40 -21.75 28.04
C VAL A 466 17.79 -22.38 27.86
N PRO A 467 17.94 -23.68 27.51
CA PRO A 467 19.26 -24.29 27.32
C PRO A 467 20.05 -23.68 26.16
N LEU A 468 19.37 -23.21 25.11
CA LEU A 468 20.02 -22.65 23.91
C LEU A 468 20.32 -21.14 24.01
N LYS A 469 20.01 -20.50 25.14
CA LYS A 469 20.16 -19.03 25.32
C LYS A 469 19.45 -18.21 24.24
N GLY A 470 18.30 -18.69 23.78
CA GLY A 470 17.50 -18.11 22.69
C GLY A 470 16.43 -17.11 23.16
N GLY A 471 16.72 -16.31 24.19
CA GLY A 471 15.71 -15.46 24.86
C GLY A 471 14.95 -14.51 23.92
N ASP A 472 15.56 -14.07 22.82
CA ASP A 472 14.93 -13.19 21.84
C ASP A 472 13.73 -13.85 21.14
N TRP A 473 13.72 -15.18 21.05
CA TRP A 473 12.69 -15.96 20.36
C TRP A 473 11.53 -16.39 21.26
N THR A 474 11.71 -16.36 22.59
CA THR A 474 10.77 -16.92 23.57
C THR A 474 9.36 -16.37 23.42
N MET A 475 9.21 -15.05 23.33
CA MET A 475 7.89 -14.42 23.22
C MET A 475 7.16 -14.82 21.94
N MET A 476 7.88 -14.88 20.82
CA MET A 476 7.31 -15.25 19.53
C MET A 476 6.89 -16.73 19.51
N LEU A 477 7.72 -17.61 20.07
CA LEU A 477 7.45 -19.05 20.12
C LEU A 477 6.26 -19.34 21.03
N ALA A 478 6.25 -18.75 22.23
CA ALA A 478 5.12 -18.85 23.16
C ALA A 478 3.83 -18.32 22.52
N PHE A 479 3.84 -17.12 21.93
CA PHE A 479 2.64 -16.56 21.33
C PHE A 479 2.07 -17.42 20.20
N ASN A 480 2.92 -17.89 19.30
CA ASN A 480 2.45 -18.75 18.21
C ASN A 480 2.02 -20.13 18.69
N SER A 481 2.71 -20.75 19.66
CA SER A 481 2.25 -22.04 20.19
C SER A 481 0.85 -21.92 20.81
N HIS A 482 0.57 -20.85 21.56
CA HIS A 482 -0.75 -20.58 22.12
C HIS A 482 -1.79 -20.40 21.01
N LEU A 483 -1.53 -19.49 20.08
CA LEU A 483 -2.45 -19.19 18.98
C LEU A 483 -2.87 -20.46 18.24
N LEU A 484 -1.91 -21.30 17.87
CA LEU A 484 -2.18 -22.48 17.04
C LEU A 484 -2.84 -23.62 17.81
N ILE A 485 -2.35 -23.91 19.02
CA ILE A 485 -2.91 -24.98 19.84
C ILE A 485 -4.35 -24.65 20.24
N ILE A 486 -4.61 -23.42 20.70
CA ILE A 486 -5.94 -22.99 21.14
C ILE A 486 -6.89 -22.92 19.94
N ALA A 487 -6.46 -22.39 18.79
CA ALA A 487 -7.33 -22.29 17.61
C ALA A 487 -7.83 -23.67 17.14
N VAL A 488 -6.97 -24.67 17.05
CA VAL A 488 -7.37 -26.01 16.57
C VAL A 488 -8.23 -26.73 17.60
N THR A 489 -7.83 -26.69 18.86
CA THR A 489 -8.55 -27.38 19.94
C THR A 489 -9.95 -26.83 20.15
N VAL A 490 -10.11 -25.50 20.13
CA VAL A 490 -11.44 -24.87 20.22
C VAL A 490 -12.29 -25.20 18.99
N ALA A 491 -11.72 -25.21 17.79
CA ALA A 491 -12.47 -25.47 16.56
C ALA A 491 -12.94 -26.93 16.41
N HIS A 492 -12.12 -27.91 16.84
CA HIS A 492 -12.36 -29.33 16.55
C HIS A 492 -12.62 -30.20 17.77
N GLN A 493 -12.21 -29.76 18.96
CA GLN A 493 -12.12 -30.61 20.15
C GLN A 493 -12.52 -29.87 21.45
N ALA A 494 -13.40 -28.87 21.34
CA ALA A 494 -13.77 -27.98 22.46
C ALA A 494 -14.25 -28.76 23.70
N THR A 495 -15.10 -29.77 23.53
CA THR A 495 -15.67 -30.54 24.65
C THR A 495 -14.75 -31.63 25.18
N SER A 496 -13.54 -31.77 24.63
CA SER A 496 -12.60 -32.83 25.02
C SER A 496 -11.71 -32.43 26.19
N VAL A 497 -11.20 -33.43 26.92
CA VAL A 497 -10.17 -33.27 27.96
C VAL A 497 -8.85 -32.73 27.39
N LEU A 498 -8.65 -32.79 26.07
CA LEU A 498 -7.41 -32.38 25.41
C LEU A 498 -7.10 -30.89 25.60
N LEU A 499 -8.11 -30.01 25.55
CA LEU A 499 -7.86 -28.57 25.66
C LEU A 499 -7.30 -28.19 27.06
N PRO A 500 -7.91 -28.58 28.19
CA PRO A 500 -7.31 -28.34 29.51
C PRO A 500 -5.89 -28.91 29.67
N VAL A 501 -5.64 -30.11 29.15
CA VAL A 501 -4.29 -30.72 29.21
C VAL A 501 -3.27 -29.89 28.44
N LEU A 502 -3.63 -29.42 27.25
CA LEU A 502 -2.76 -28.58 26.44
C LEU A 502 -2.58 -27.17 27.03
N LEU A 503 -3.61 -26.60 27.66
CA LEU A 503 -3.49 -25.33 28.40
C LEU A 503 -2.57 -25.45 29.62
N ILE A 504 -2.62 -26.57 30.35
CA ILE A 504 -1.67 -26.85 31.43
C ILE A 504 -0.25 -26.99 30.87
N ALA A 505 -0.07 -27.71 29.75
CA ALA A 505 1.26 -27.83 29.12
C ALA A 505 1.82 -26.46 28.65
N LEU A 506 0.95 -25.62 28.07
CA LEU A 506 1.27 -24.24 27.70
C LEU A 506 1.64 -23.39 28.92
N SER A 507 0.85 -23.47 30.00
CA SER A 507 1.11 -22.78 31.26
C SER A 507 2.46 -23.18 31.85
N SER A 508 2.69 -24.48 32.05
CA SER A 508 3.89 -25.01 32.67
C SER A 508 5.15 -24.59 31.92
N THR A 509 5.13 -24.69 30.59
CA THR A 509 6.29 -24.32 29.76
C THR A 509 6.59 -22.83 29.82
N VAL A 510 5.59 -21.96 29.62
CA VAL A 510 5.78 -20.52 29.63
C VAL A 510 6.14 -20.00 31.03
N TRP A 511 5.56 -20.57 32.08
CA TRP A 511 5.85 -20.19 33.46
C TRP A 511 7.28 -20.55 33.86
N ILE A 512 7.70 -21.79 33.62
CA ILE A 512 9.06 -22.27 33.91
C ILE A 512 10.08 -21.44 33.12
N VAL A 513 9.84 -21.22 31.83
CA VAL A 513 10.71 -20.39 30.98
C VAL A 513 10.76 -18.94 31.49
N GLY A 514 9.63 -18.37 31.93
CA GLY A 514 9.55 -17.03 32.51
C GLY A 514 10.33 -16.85 33.82
N ILE A 515 10.40 -17.90 34.65
CA ILE A 515 11.24 -17.91 35.85
C ILE A 515 12.72 -17.99 35.47
N LEU A 516 13.09 -18.92 34.58
CA LEU A 516 14.49 -19.17 34.21
C LEU A 516 15.11 -18.05 33.36
N GLN A 517 14.30 -17.31 32.59
CA GLN A 517 14.74 -16.16 31.79
C GLN A 517 14.53 -14.81 32.49
N LEU A 518 14.03 -14.79 33.73
CA LEU A 518 13.70 -13.57 34.47
C LEU A 518 12.79 -12.64 33.66
N ARG A 519 11.67 -13.17 33.14
CA ARG A 519 10.68 -12.40 32.36
C ARG A 519 9.34 -12.37 33.07
N ARG A 520 9.04 -11.25 33.73
CA ARG A 520 7.76 -11.04 34.45
C ARG A 520 6.52 -11.32 33.59
N ALA A 521 6.52 -10.88 32.34
CA ALA A 521 5.37 -11.06 31.44
C ALA A 521 5.02 -12.55 31.23
N LEU A 522 6.02 -13.41 31.03
CA LEU A 522 5.81 -14.85 30.84
C LEU A 522 5.32 -15.52 32.14
N ARG A 523 5.80 -15.09 33.31
CA ARG A 523 5.32 -15.62 34.61
C ARG A 523 3.83 -15.32 34.83
N ILE A 524 3.41 -14.09 34.51
CA ILE A 524 1.99 -13.68 34.62
C ILE A 524 1.13 -14.45 33.62
N TRP A 525 1.62 -14.62 32.39
CA TRP A 525 0.90 -15.36 31.36
C TRP A 525 0.71 -16.82 31.74
N GLY A 526 1.77 -17.52 32.17
CA GLY A 526 1.66 -18.90 32.63
C GLY A 526 0.63 -19.07 33.76
N LEU A 527 0.62 -18.18 34.77
CA LEU A 527 -0.41 -18.19 35.81
C LEU A 527 -1.83 -18.02 35.23
N ALA A 528 -2.01 -17.11 34.27
CA ALA A 528 -3.29 -16.89 33.60
C ALA A 528 -3.74 -18.15 32.84
N ASP A 529 -2.84 -18.82 32.11
CA ASP A 529 -3.16 -20.05 31.37
C ASP A 529 -3.60 -21.18 32.31
N LEU A 530 -2.97 -21.32 33.48
CA LEU A 530 -3.38 -22.30 34.50
C LEU A 530 -4.80 -22.01 35.00
N LEU A 531 -5.11 -20.74 35.32
CA LEU A 531 -6.45 -20.35 35.75
C LEU A 531 -7.49 -20.63 34.66
N VAL A 532 -7.18 -20.29 33.40
CA VAL A 532 -8.04 -20.58 32.26
C VAL A 532 -8.24 -22.09 32.09
N ALA A 533 -7.19 -22.90 32.23
CA ALA A 533 -7.27 -24.36 32.14
C ALA A 533 -8.21 -24.95 33.21
N ILE A 534 -8.10 -24.48 34.46
CA ILE A 534 -8.95 -24.92 35.58
C ILE A 534 -10.41 -24.52 35.32
N VAL A 535 -10.67 -23.25 35.00
CA VAL A 535 -12.02 -22.75 34.73
C VAL A 535 -12.64 -23.49 33.55
N TYR A 536 -11.89 -23.70 32.48
CA TYR A 536 -12.36 -24.44 31.31
C TYR A 536 -12.67 -25.89 31.66
N GLY A 537 -11.75 -26.58 32.36
CA GLY A 537 -11.94 -27.94 32.82
C GLY A 537 -13.21 -28.13 33.65
N LEU A 538 -13.52 -27.19 34.55
CA LEU A 538 -14.72 -27.25 35.39
C LEU A 538 -16.03 -27.01 34.62
N ILE A 539 -16.00 -26.22 33.55
CA ILE A 539 -17.21 -25.82 32.81
C ILE A 539 -17.52 -26.80 31.67
N PHE A 540 -16.49 -27.23 30.93
CA PHE A 540 -16.68 -27.89 29.63
C PHE A 540 -16.29 -29.37 29.59
N VAL A 541 -15.56 -29.89 30.58
CA VAL A 541 -15.19 -31.32 30.61
C VAL A 541 -16.29 -32.12 31.30
N GLU A 542 -16.93 -33.00 30.54
CA GLU A 542 -17.87 -33.97 31.08
C GLU A 542 -17.17 -34.93 32.07
N GLY A 543 -17.81 -35.19 33.21
CA GLY A 543 -17.26 -36.10 34.22
C GLY A 543 -16.09 -35.53 35.03
N ILE A 544 -15.81 -34.22 34.98
CA ILE A 544 -14.73 -33.61 35.78
C ILE A 544 -14.93 -33.75 37.30
N PHE A 545 -16.18 -33.87 37.75
CA PHE A 545 -16.53 -34.08 39.16
C PHE A 545 -16.52 -35.55 39.57
N GLU A 546 -16.19 -36.48 38.67
CA GLU A 546 -15.96 -37.86 39.06
C GLU A 546 -14.73 -37.92 39.99
N PRO A 547 -14.78 -38.71 41.10
CA PRO A 547 -13.72 -38.68 42.10
C PRO A 547 -12.32 -38.97 41.53
N THR A 548 -12.22 -39.83 40.52
CA THR A 548 -10.96 -40.22 39.88
C THR A 548 -10.39 -39.13 38.97
N THR A 549 -11.23 -38.51 38.13
CA THR A 549 -10.81 -37.44 37.20
C THR A 549 -10.47 -36.17 37.97
N LEU A 550 -11.25 -35.83 38.99
CA LEU A 550 -11.00 -34.69 39.87
C LEU A 550 -9.69 -34.86 40.63
N LEU A 551 -9.42 -36.06 41.18
CA LEU A 551 -8.16 -36.35 41.87
C LEU A 551 -6.96 -36.17 40.93
N VAL A 552 -7.03 -36.70 39.71
CA VAL A 552 -5.96 -36.56 38.71
C VAL A 552 -5.72 -35.09 38.36
N ALA A 553 -6.79 -34.32 38.12
CA ALA A 553 -6.68 -32.89 37.83
C ALA A 553 -6.01 -32.13 38.97
N LEU A 554 -6.40 -32.38 40.22
CA LEU A 554 -5.80 -31.77 41.41
C LEU A 554 -4.32 -32.13 41.57
N VAL A 555 -3.94 -33.38 41.32
CA VAL A 555 -2.54 -33.83 41.38
C VAL A 555 -1.69 -33.11 40.33
N VAL A 556 -2.20 -32.95 39.10
CA VAL A 556 -1.49 -32.23 38.03
C VAL A 556 -1.28 -30.76 38.40
N VAL A 557 -2.32 -30.07 38.88
CA VAL A 557 -2.23 -28.67 39.33
C VAL A 557 -1.27 -28.52 40.51
N ALA A 558 -1.33 -29.43 41.48
CA ALA A 558 -0.43 -29.42 42.64
C ALA A 558 1.03 -29.64 42.24
N ALA A 559 1.29 -30.54 41.28
CA ALA A 559 2.63 -30.79 40.76
C ALA A 559 3.19 -29.55 40.05
N GLU A 560 2.40 -28.90 39.21
CA GLU A 560 2.79 -27.67 38.50
C GLU A 560 3.13 -26.54 39.47
N LEU A 561 2.24 -26.24 40.42
CA LEU A 561 2.48 -25.21 41.44
C LEU A 561 3.70 -25.56 42.32
N GLY A 562 3.92 -26.84 42.61
CA GLY A 562 5.09 -27.30 43.34
C GLY A 562 6.40 -27.00 42.60
N VAL A 563 6.47 -27.31 41.29
CA VAL A 563 7.65 -27.04 40.45
C VAL A 563 7.91 -25.54 40.34
N VAL A 564 6.87 -24.76 40.06
CA VAL A 564 6.94 -23.30 39.92
C VAL A 564 7.40 -22.64 41.22
N SER A 565 6.82 -23.05 42.35
CA SER A 565 7.18 -22.52 43.68
C SER A 565 8.64 -22.82 44.02
N TRP A 566 9.08 -24.05 43.78
CA TRP A 566 10.47 -24.45 44.00
C TRP A 566 11.46 -23.65 43.12
N LEU A 567 11.16 -23.47 41.83
CA LEU A 567 11.97 -22.66 40.93
C LEU A 567 11.97 -21.18 41.31
N GLY A 568 10.83 -20.65 41.75
CA GLY A 568 10.69 -19.27 42.22
C GLY A 568 11.55 -18.98 43.43
N LEU A 569 11.50 -19.86 44.46
CA LEU A 569 12.32 -19.75 45.66
C LEU A 569 13.82 -19.85 45.33
N ARG A 570 14.21 -20.76 44.42
CA ARG A 570 15.61 -20.94 44.03
C ARG A 570 16.21 -19.70 43.36
N ASN A 571 15.39 -18.91 42.65
CA ASN A 571 15.83 -17.75 41.88
C ASN A 571 15.38 -16.41 42.51
N GLU A 572 14.92 -16.42 43.76
CA GLU A 572 14.26 -15.28 44.43
C GLU A 572 15.11 -13.99 44.39
N GLU A 573 16.41 -14.08 44.71
CA GLU A 573 17.32 -12.91 44.73
C GLU A 573 17.45 -12.21 43.37
N GLN A 574 17.28 -12.96 42.27
CA GLN A 574 17.34 -12.43 40.91
C GLN A 574 15.98 -11.91 40.47
N LEU A 575 14.89 -12.56 40.90
CA LEU A 575 13.51 -12.18 40.59
C LEU A 575 13.08 -10.90 41.30
N VAL A 576 13.59 -10.60 42.49
CA VAL A 576 13.28 -9.35 43.22
C VAL A 576 13.86 -8.10 42.54
N LYS A 577 14.84 -8.28 41.66
CA LYS A 577 15.50 -7.20 40.91
C LYS A 577 14.84 -6.89 39.57
N ASP A 578 13.92 -7.75 39.10
CA ASP A 578 13.14 -7.69 37.85
C ASP A 578 11.70 -7.25 38.12
#